data_AF-A0A9D7GRN9-F1
#
_entry.id   AF-A0A9D7GRN9-F1
#
_cell.length_a   1.000
_cell.length_b   1.000
_cell.length_c   1.000
_cell.angle_alpha   90.00
_cell.angle_beta   90.00
_cell.angle_gamma   90.00
#
_symmetry.space_group_name_H-M   'P 1'
#
loop_
_entity.id
_entity.type
_entity.pdbx_description
1 polymer ?
#
loop_
_entity_poly.entity_id
_entity_poly.type
_entity_poly.pdbx_seq_one_letter_code
_entity_poly.pdbx_strand_id
1 'polypeptide(L)'
;MPGPRVPGPRVPGPRVPGPRVPGPRERASRARRVARLGVFACIAVIAAATLRPLPAPPAPALAADPLPMFCLACSDLGGVDAMLNVLLFIPLGAAVAAATGRWGAALGVPIALSLAIEALQLTAITGRDASALDLLTNSIGGVIGAGLVMYRRTLLTPAPRTAHVLSLAAVAAAVAVMASTAALLRPSIPRMGLWGQWMPQRLAFEPYSGTVHDFRIDNILVPYQLVPESERLRQELLDGTTAAHVDFTSGAQPQRLAVIARVGSSVQEVLMIGAWRDALVFRTRLAAKDWGLRTPMIALPGALADSGVRMTADAGVRNQRWYATTKGASGVVARDVPFSVALGWTFFLPFDHPLSDADRWYSALWLAALAFPAAYWGARASRRGDAWIWSGTWWSLAVVMLAAALGLVPHLAHFAPAAGSEWLGLLTGSVGGGWAALRVTPRDFAAHSA
;
A
#
# COMPACT_ATOMS: atom_id res chain seq x y z
N MET A 1 60.70 -32.80 -46.59
CA MET A 1 59.24 -32.98 -46.68
C MET A 1 58.80 -33.93 -45.57
N PRO A 2 57.94 -33.52 -44.62
CA PRO A 2 57.43 -34.41 -43.58
C PRO A 2 56.32 -35.30 -44.15
N GLY A 3 56.44 -36.61 -43.95
CA GLY A 3 55.49 -37.62 -44.44
C GLY A 3 54.12 -37.58 -43.73
N PRO A 4 53.08 -38.17 -44.36
CA PRO A 4 51.72 -38.15 -43.87
C PRO A 4 51.58 -38.93 -42.55
N ARG A 5 51.09 -38.26 -41.50
CA ARG A 5 50.72 -38.92 -40.24
C ARG A 5 49.43 -39.72 -40.44
N VAL A 6 49.52 -41.04 -40.33
CA VAL A 6 48.37 -41.94 -40.31
C VAL A 6 47.67 -41.80 -38.94
N PRO A 7 46.36 -41.51 -38.89
CA PRO A 7 45.62 -41.45 -37.63
C PRO A 7 45.52 -42.83 -36.99
N GLY A 8 46.04 -42.99 -35.77
CA GLY A 8 45.87 -44.21 -34.99
C GLY A 8 44.41 -44.47 -34.60
N PRO A 9 44.04 -45.73 -34.31
CA PRO A 9 42.68 -46.12 -33.95
C PRO A 9 42.23 -45.42 -32.66
N ARG A 10 41.13 -44.66 -32.73
CA ARG A 10 40.49 -44.06 -31.56
C ARG A 10 39.89 -45.16 -30.69
N VAL A 11 40.51 -45.45 -29.56
CA VAL A 11 39.93 -46.28 -28.50
C VAL A 11 38.75 -45.50 -27.88
N PRO A 12 37.52 -46.04 -27.87
CA PRO A 12 36.40 -45.38 -27.21
C PRO A 12 36.68 -45.30 -25.70
N GLY A 13 36.84 -44.09 -25.17
CA GLY A 13 36.94 -43.88 -23.73
C GLY A 13 35.67 -44.36 -23.01
N PRO A 14 35.76 -44.72 -21.72
CA PRO A 14 34.60 -45.15 -20.93
C PRO A 14 33.53 -44.05 -20.97
N ARG A 15 32.32 -44.41 -21.44
CA ARG A 15 31.16 -43.52 -21.41
C ARG A 15 30.80 -43.26 -19.94
N VAL A 16 31.28 -42.14 -19.39
CA VAL A 16 30.77 -41.62 -18.13
C VAL A 16 29.28 -41.30 -18.35
N PRO A 17 28.34 -41.90 -17.59
CA PRO A 17 26.93 -41.57 -17.71
C PRO A 17 26.78 -40.07 -17.41
N GLY A 18 26.39 -39.29 -18.42
CA GLY A 18 26.09 -37.88 -18.21
C GLY A 18 24.94 -37.71 -17.20
N PRO A 19 24.86 -36.56 -16.50
CA PRO A 19 23.79 -36.29 -15.55
C PRO A 19 22.42 -36.52 -16.21
N ARG A 20 21.61 -37.40 -15.63
CA ARG A 20 20.30 -37.80 -16.15
C ARG A 20 19.38 -36.58 -16.13
N VAL A 21 19.06 -36.02 -17.29
CA VAL A 21 18.12 -34.91 -17.41
C VAL A 21 16.70 -35.45 -17.11
N PRO A 22 15.98 -34.91 -16.11
CA PRO A 22 14.65 -35.40 -15.76
C PRO A 22 13.69 -35.26 -16.94
N GLY A 23 12.92 -36.32 -17.20
CA GLY A 23 11.93 -36.33 -18.26
C GLY A 23 10.77 -35.35 -18.02
N PRO A 24 9.99 -34.96 -19.05
CA PRO A 24 8.88 -34.01 -18.90
C PRO A 24 7.87 -34.37 -17.81
N ARG A 25 7.55 -35.66 -17.67
CA ARG A 25 6.65 -36.19 -16.62
C ARG A 25 7.22 -35.99 -15.21
N GLU A 26 8.53 -36.16 -15.01
CA GLU A 26 9.20 -35.95 -13.73
C GLU A 26 9.26 -34.46 -13.36
N ARG A 27 9.48 -33.57 -14.34
CA ARG A 27 9.43 -32.12 -14.13
C ARG A 27 8.03 -31.67 -13.73
N ALA A 28 7.01 -32.17 -14.41
CA ALA A 28 5.61 -31.88 -14.10
C ALA A 28 5.21 -32.40 -12.70
N SER A 29 5.66 -33.59 -12.31
CA SER A 29 5.37 -34.15 -10.98
C SER A 29 6.09 -33.36 -9.88
N ARG A 30 7.35 -32.97 -10.09
CA ARG A 30 8.10 -32.11 -9.17
C ARG A 30 7.46 -30.73 -9.03
N ALA A 31 7.06 -30.09 -10.12
CA ALA A 31 6.38 -28.79 -10.09
C ALA A 31 5.05 -28.85 -9.32
N ARG A 32 4.24 -29.90 -9.55
CA ARG A 32 3.00 -30.11 -8.78
C ARG A 32 3.28 -30.37 -7.30
N ARG A 33 4.34 -31.09 -6.95
CA ARG A 33 4.74 -31.31 -5.55
C ARG A 33 5.14 -30.00 -4.88
N VAL A 34 5.94 -29.17 -5.54
CA VAL A 34 6.33 -27.83 -5.04
C VAL A 34 5.09 -26.95 -4.87
N ALA A 35 4.17 -26.94 -5.85
CA ALA A 35 2.93 -26.18 -5.75
C ALA A 35 2.06 -26.63 -4.56
N ARG A 36 1.95 -27.94 -4.31
CA ARG A 36 1.23 -28.46 -3.12
C ARG A 36 1.87 -28.03 -1.81
N LEU A 37 3.21 -28.09 -1.71
CA LEU A 37 3.92 -27.55 -0.55
C LEU A 37 3.67 -26.04 -0.39
N GLY A 38 3.62 -25.31 -1.50
CA GLY A 38 3.23 -23.90 -1.52
C GLY A 38 1.83 -23.66 -0.96
N VAL A 39 0.84 -24.51 -1.29
CA VAL A 39 -0.51 -24.43 -0.71
C VAL A 39 -0.46 -24.59 0.81
N PHE A 40 0.21 -25.62 1.32
CA PHE A 40 0.33 -25.84 2.77
C PHE A 40 1.03 -24.66 3.47
N ALA A 41 2.12 -24.15 2.88
CA ALA A 41 2.82 -23.00 3.41
C ALA A 41 1.92 -21.75 3.44
N CYS A 42 1.14 -21.49 2.39
CA CYS A 42 0.20 -20.37 2.35
C CYS A 42 -0.89 -20.52 3.42
N ILE A 43 -1.48 -21.71 3.56
CA ILE A 43 -2.49 -21.98 4.61
C ILE A 43 -1.90 -21.74 6.00
N ALA A 44 -0.68 -22.21 6.25
CA ALA A 44 -0.01 -22.01 7.54
C ALA A 44 0.24 -20.52 7.84
N VAL A 45 0.69 -19.75 6.85
CA VAL A 45 0.89 -18.30 6.98
C VAL A 45 -0.44 -17.58 7.22
N ILE A 46 -1.48 -17.92 6.46
CA ILE A 46 -2.83 -17.35 6.62
C ILE A 46 -3.36 -17.64 8.02
N ALA A 47 -3.30 -18.89 8.46
CA ALA A 47 -3.72 -19.30 9.79
C ALA A 47 -2.94 -18.55 10.88
N ALA A 48 -1.61 -18.43 10.72
CA ALA A 48 -0.77 -17.69 11.65
C ALA A 48 -1.06 -16.18 11.67
N ALA A 49 -1.56 -15.60 10.59
CA ALA A 49 -1.90 -14.18 10.51
C ALA A 49 -3.32 -13.89 11.06
N THR A 50 -4.27 -14.79 10.81
CA THR A 50 -5.71 -14.56 11.06
C THR A 50 -6.21 -15.17 12.37
N LEU A 51 -5.59 -16.26 12.84
CA LEU A 51 -6.05 -17.00 14.01
C LEU A 51 -5.31 -16.63 15.31
N ARG A 52 -4.54 -15.53 15.32
CA ARG A 52 -3.92 -15.02 16.54
C ARG A 52 -4.97 -14.26 17.36
N PRO A 53 -5.25 -14.69 18.62
CA PRO A 53 -6.12 -13.94 19.51
C PRO A 53 -5.58 -12.52 19.70
N LEU A 54 -6.47 -11.54 19.70
CA LEU A 54 -6.13 -10.19 20.13
C LEU A 54 -6.39 -10.09 21.64
N PRO A 55 -5.55 -9.35 22.40
CA PRO A 55 -5.82 -9.10 23.81
C PRO A 55 -7.22 -8.52 23.95
N ALA A 56 -8.03 -9.11 24.84
CA ALA A 56 -9.35 -8.57 25.14
C ALA A 56 -9.18 -7.11 25.63
N PRO A 57 -9.97 -6.16 25.13
CA PRO A 57 -9.94 -4.80 25.65
C PRO A 57 -10.25 -4.83 27.16
N PRO A 58 -9.55 -4.04 27.99
CA PRO A 58 -9.82 -3.99 29.43
C PRO A 58 -11.25 -3.50 29.69
N ALA A 59 -12.02 -4.27 30.47
CA ALA A 59 -13.32 -3.84 30.99
C ALA A 59 -13.10 -2.71 32.02
N PRO A 60 -13.75 -1.52 31.93
CA PRO A 60 -15.04 -1.22 31.31
C PRO A 60 -14.90 -0.14 30.22
N ALA A 61 -14.15 -0.41 29.15
CA ALA A 61 -14.38 0.33 27.92
C ALA A 61 -15.84 0.05 27.52
N LEU A 62 -16.71 1.05 27.71
CA LEU A 62 -18.14 1.09 27.36
C LEU A 62 -18.49 -0.03 26.39
N ALA A 63 -19.36 -0.96 26.82
CA ALA A 63 -19.88 -2.05 26.01
C ALA A 63 -20.12 -1.55 24.58
N ALA A 64 -19.13 -1.75 23.71
CA ALA A 64 -19.24 -1.36 22.33
C ALA A 64 -20.31 -2.30 21.80
N ASP A 65 -21.46 -1.74 21.40
CA ASP A 65 -22.54 -2.53 20.84
C ASP A 65 -21.95 -3.50 19.81
N PRO A 66 -22.24 -4.81 19.92
CA PRO A 66 -21.68 -5.79 19.01
C PRO A 66 -21.95 -5.31 17.58
N LEU A 67 -20.87 -5.06 16.83
CA LEU A 67 -20.98 -4.53 15.48
C LEU A 67 -21.83 -5.51 14.67
N PRO A 68 -22.79 -5.02 13.86
CA PRO A 68 -23.65 -5.91 13.10
C PRO A 68 -22.79 -6.78 12.17
N MET A 69 -23.02 -8.11 12.16
CA MET A 69 -22.27 -9.09 11.36
C MET A 69 -22.22 -8.78 9.85
N PHE A 70 -23.12 -7.92 9.36
CA PHE A 70 -23.20 -7.50 7.97
C PHE A 70 -22.53 -6.14 7.69
N CYS A 71 -21.79 -5.60 8.64
CA CYS A 71 -21.11 -4.34 8.40
C CYS A 71 -19.89 -4.53 7.51
N LEU A 72 -20.07 -4.22 6.23
CA LEU A 72 -19.04 -4.34 5.18
C LEU A 72 -17.81 -3.44 5.38
N ALA A 73 -17.79 -2.52 6.35
CA ALA A 73 -16.64 -1.64 6.62
C ALA A 73 -16.69 -1.01 8.03
N CYS A 74 -16.94 -1.78 9.10
CA CYS A 74 -17.05 -1.22 10.46
C CYS A 74 -15.72 -1.01 11.18
N SER A 75 -14.61 -1.57 10.68
CA SER A 75 -13.28 -1.28 11.22
C SER A 75 -12.83 0.12 10.79
N ASP A 76 -12.18 0.84 11.71
CA ASP A 76 -11.52 2.12 11.45
C ASP A 76 -10.55 2.07 10.26
N LEU A 77 -10.06 0.87 9.93
CA LEU A 77 -9.14 0.57 8.83
C LEU A 77 -9.67 -0.54 7.91
N GLY A 78 -10.99 -0.71 7.81
CA GLY A 78 -11.60 -1.82 7.06
C GLY A 78 -11.16 -1.92 5.59
N GLY A 79 -10.83 -0.80 4.95
CA GLY A 79 -10.29 -0.79 3.58
C GLY A 79 -8.86 -1.32 3.50
N VAL A 80 -8.02 -1.06 4.51
CA VAL A 80 -6.67 -1.65 4.62
C VAL A 80 -6.78 -3.14 4.88
N ASP A 81 -7.64 -3.54 5.81
CA ASP A 81 -7.87 -4.96 6.14
C ASP A 81 -8.32 -5.73 4.90
N ALA A 82 -9.29 -5.19 4.15
CA ALA A 82 -9.74 -5.73 2.86
C ALA A 82 -8.60 -5.90 1.84
N MET A 83 -7.73 -4.89 1.68
CA MET A 83 -6.60 -4.97 0.75
C MET A 83 -5.57 -6.02 1.18
N LEU A 84 -5.24 -6.07 2.48
CA LEU A 84 -4.30 -7.05 3.02
C LEU A 84 -4.82 -8.48 2.85
N ASN A 85 -6.12 -8.69 3.04
CA ASN A 85 -6.79 -9.97 2.80
C ASN A 85 -6.69 -10.40 1.33
N VAL A 86 -6.94 -9.49 0.37
CA VAL A 86 -6.70 -9.76 -1.06
C VAL A 86 -5.25 -10.19 -1.30
N LEU A 87 -4.29 -9.40 -0.81
CA LEU A 87 -2.85 -9.66 -1.01
C LEU A 87 -2.41 -11.00 -0.39
N LEU A 88 -2.94 -11.33 0.78
CA LEU A 88 -2.63 -12.55 1.52
C LEU A 88 -3.13 -13.80 0.79
N PHE A 89 -4.26 -13.73 0.07
CA PHE A 89 -4.86 -14.86 -0.64
C PHE A 89 -4.38 -15.03 -2.10
N ILE A 90 -3.75 -14.02 -2.71
CA ILE A 90 -3.14 -14.14 -4.06
C ILE A 90 -2.16 -15.33 -4.15
N PRO A 91 -1.18 -15.50 -3.23
CA PRO A 91 -0.27 -16.64 -3.27
C PRO A 91 -0.99 -17.99 -3.15
N LEU A 92 -2.03 -18.08 -2.31
CA LEU A 92 -2.81 -19.30 -2.14
C LEU A 92 -3.52 -19.69 -3.44
N GLY A 93 -4.25 -18.74 -4.06
CA GLY A 93 -4.94 -18.97 -5.33
C GLY A 93 -3.98 -19.42 -6.44
N ALA A 94 -2.81 -18.78 -6.52
CA ALA A 94 -1.75 -19.15 -7.44
C ALA A 94 -1.22 -20.58 -7.19
N ALA A 95 -0.93 -20.93 -5.93
CA ALA A 95 -0.43 -22.25 -5.56
C ALA A 95 -1.46 -23.35 -5.86
N VAL A 96 -2.75 -23.13 -5.56
CA VAL A 96 -3.83 -24.09 -5.84
C VAL A 96 -4.00 -24.28 -7.35
N ALA A 97 -4.03 -23.18 -8.12
CA ALA A 97 -4.11 -23.24 -9.58
C ALA A 97 -2.91 -23.98 -10.19
N ALA A 98 -1.70 -23.74 -9.68
CA ALA A 98 -0.49 -24.43 -10.12
C ALA A 98 -0.49 -25.93 -9.77
N ALA A 99 -1.05 -26.31 -8.61
CA ALA A 99 -1.11 -27.70 -8.15
C ALA A 99 -2.18 -28.52 -8.88
N THR A 100 -3.32 -27.90 -9.20
CA THR A 100 -4.53 -28.60 -9.70
C THR A 100 -4.82 -28.37 -11.17
N GLY A 101 -4.48 -27.19 -11.71
CA GLY A 101 -4.87 -26.77 -13.05
C GLY A 101 -6.37 -26.53 -13.23
N ARG A 102 -7.17 -26.46 -12.15
CA ARG A 102 -8.64 -26.36 -12.21
C ARG A 102 -9.13 -25.07 -11.54
N TRP A 103 -9.89 -24.27 -12.29
CA TRP A 103 -10.53 -23.05 -11.78
C TRP A 103 -11.43 -23.30 -10.57
N GLY A 104 -12.24 -24.36 -10.61
CA GLY A 104 -13.14 -24.69 -9.50
C GLY A 104 -12.39 -24.95 -8.19
N ALA A 105 -11.22 -25.60 -8.23
CA ALA A 105 -10.40 -25.81 -7.04
C ALA A 105 -9.76 -24.50 -6.56
N ALA A 106 -9.27 -23.68 -7.49
CA ALA A 106 -8.64 -22.40 -7.17
C ALA A 106 -9.63 -21.35 -6.62
N LEU A 107 -10.93 -21.51 -6.88
CA LEU A 107 -12.00 -20.72 -6.27
C LEU A 107 -12.47 -21.35 -4.94
N GLY A 108 -12.75 -22.66 -4.94
CA GLY A 108 -13.33 -23.35 -3.80
C GLY A 108 -12.42 -23.41 -2.58
N VAL A 109 -11.10 -23.57 -2.76
CA VAL A 109 -10.16 -23.67 -1.63
C VAL A 109 -10.04 -22.34 -0.86
N PRO A 110 -9.76 -21.18 -1.50
CA PRO A 110 -9.80 -19.88 -0.82
C PRO A 110 -11.12 -19.60 -0.09
N ILE A 111 -12.27 -19.86 -0.74
CA ILE A 111 -13.60 -19.66 -0.13
C ILE A 111 -13.77 -20.54 1.11
N ALA A 112 -13.49 -21.85 0.98
CA ALA A 112 -13.65 -22.80 2.08
C ALA A 112 -12.71 -22.48 3.25
N LEU A 113 -11.47 -22.08 2.97
CA LEU A 113 -10.53 -21.66 4.00
C LEU A 113 -11.01 -20.40 4.71
N SER A 114 -11.48 -19.39 3.96
CA SER A 114 -12.00 -18.16 4.55
C SER A 114 -13.23 -18.44 5.41
N LEU A 115 -14.19 -19.25 4.96
CA LEU A 115 -15.35 -19.66 5.76
C LEU A 115 -14.93 -20.37 7.06
N ALA A 116 -13.91 -21.22 7.00
CA ALA A 116 -13.39 -21.90 8.18
C ALA A 116 -12.75 -20.93 9.17
N ILE A 117 -12.01 -19.92 8.67
CA ILE A 117 -11.40 -18.87 9.51
C ILE A 117 -12.49 -18.03 10.19
N GLU A 118 -13.49 -17.55 9.43
CA GLU A 118 -14.61 -16.78 9.97
C GLU A 118 -15.38 -17.59 11.04
N ALA A 119 -15.65 -18.88 10.79
CA ALA A 119 -16.32 -19.74 11.75
C ALA A 119 -15.49 -19.95 13.03
N LEU A 120 -14.16 -20.09 12.91
CA LEU A 120 -13.26 -20.19 14.05
C LEU A 120 -13.17 -18.87 14.83
N GLN A 121 -13.18 -17.73 14.15
CA GLN A 121 -13.21 -16.41 14.79
C GLN A 121 -14.53 -16.16 15.53
N LEU A 122 -15.65 -16.59 14.94
CA LEU A 122 -16.95 -16.49 15.58
C LEU A 122 -17.09 -17.38 16.83
N THR A 123 -16.44 -18.55 16.84
CA THR A 123 -16.69 -19.58 17.88
C THR A 123 -15.56 -19.79 18.89
N ALA A 124 -14.30 -19.64 18.48
CA ALA A 124 -13.14 -20.08 19.25
C ALA A 124 -12.08 -19.00 19.49
N ILE A 125 -11.99 -17.96 18.66
CA ILE A 125 -10.94 -16.94 18.75
C ILE A 125 -11.56 -15.62 19.20
N THR A 126 -11.33 -15.26 20.45
CA THR A 126 -11.83 -14.01 21.03
C THR A 126 -11.09 -12.79 20.49
N GLY A 127 -11.80 -11.65 20.44
CA GLY A 127 -11.23 -10.35 20.04
C GLY A 127 -11.09 -10.14 18.53
N ARG A 128 -11.72 -10.98 17.70
CA ARG A 128 -11.83 -10.79 16.25
C ARG A 128 -13.30 -10.80 15.86
N ASP A 129 -13.69 -9.90 14.97
CA ASP A 129 -15.05 -9.84 14.44
C ASP A 129 -15.10 -10.61 13.12
N ALA A 130 -16.03 -11.56 13.01
CA ALA A 130 -16.28 -12.25 11.75
C ALA A 130 -16.94 -11.28 10.75
N SER A 131 -16.46 -11.26 9.50
CA SER A 131 -16.84 -10.26 8.50
C SER A 131 -17.13 -10.87 7.12
N ALA A 132 -18.30 -10.52 6.56
CA ALA A 132 -18.62 -10.87 5.18
C ALA A 132 -17.66 -10.23 4.15
N LEU A 133 -17.06 -9.08 4.49
CA LEU A 133 -16.06 -8.43 3.65
C LEU A 133 -14.79 -9.26 3.54
N ASP A 134 -14.38 -9.93 4.63
CA ASP A 134 -13.17 -10.74 4.67
C ASP A 134 -13.33 -11.98 3.77
N LEU A 135 -14.48 -12.63 3.82
CA LEU A 135 -14.84 -13.70 2.88
C LEU A 135 -14.75 -13.24 1.41
N LEU A 136 -15.31 -12.07 1.10
CA LEU A 136 -15.30 -11.52 -0.26
C LEU A 136 -13.87 -11.20 -0.72
N THR A 137 -13.09 -10.50 0.09
CA THR A 137 -11.74 -10.02 -0.24
C THR A 137 -10.74 -11.17 -0.35
N ASN A 138 -10.80 -12.15 0.55
CA ASN A 138 -10.01 -13.38 0.45
C ASN A 138 -10.33 -14.16 -0.85
N SER A 139 -11.61 -14.23 -1.21
CA SER A 139 -12.05 -14.88 -2.45
C SER A 139 -11.53 -14.16 -3.70
N ILE A 140 -11.60 -12.82 -3.72
CA ILE A 140 -11.04 -11.99 -4.79
C ILE A 140 -9.54 -12.22 -4.92
N GLY A 141 -8.80 -12.22 -3.80
CA GLY A 141 -7.37 -12.55 -3.78
C GLY A 141 -7.08 -13.92 -4.40
N GLY A 142 -7.84 -14.94 -4.00
CA GLY A 142 -7.75 -16.29 -4.56
C GLY A 142 -7.97 -16.33 -6.08
N VAL A 143 -8.99 -15.62 -6.58
CA VAL A 143 -9.30 -15.52 -8.02
C VAL A 143 -8.19 -14.82 -8.78
N ILE A 144 -7.66 -13.70 -8.27
CA ILE A 144 -6.54 -12.97 -8.88
C ILE A 144 -5.33 -13.89 -8.97
N GLY A 145 -4.94 -14.53 -7.86
CA GLY A 145 -3.83 -15.48 -7.81
C GLY A 145 -3.97 -16.62 -8.81
N ALA A 146 -5.15 -17.22 -8.88
CA ALA A 146 -5.46 -18.27 -9.85
C ALA A 146 -5.33 -17.77 -11.29
N GLY A 147 -5.88 -16.58 -11.58
CA GLY A 147 -5.78 -15.93 -12.89
C GLY A 147 -4.36 -15.65 -13.33
N LEU A 148 -3.50 -15.19 -12.43
CA LEU A 148 -2.07 -14.97 -12.73
C LEU A 148 -1.39 -16.25 -13.22
N VAL A 149 -1.71 -17.41 -12.64
CA VAL A 149 -1.12 -18.70 -13.04
C VAL A 149 -1.76 -19.25 -14.30
N MET A 150 -3.09 -19.24 -14.38
CA MET A 150 -3.84 -19.81 -15.50
C MET A 150 -3.64 -19.02 -16.79
N TYR A 151 -3.57 -17.69 -16.68
CA TYR A 151 -3.34 -16.79 -17.81
C TYR A 151 -1.88 -16.34 -17.94
N ARG A 152 -0.93 -16.98 -17.24
CA ARG A 152 0.50 -16.58 -17.27
C ARG A 152 1.07 -16.42 -18.68
N ARG A 153 0.65 -17.26 -19.63
CA ARG A 153 1.10 -17.18 -21.03
C ARG A 153 0.56 -15.94 -21.73
N THR A 154 -0.73 -15.65 -21.53
CA THR A 154 -1.38 -14.46 -22.05
C THR A 154 -0.77 -13.20 -21.42
N LEU A 155 -0.42 -13.22 -20.14
CA LEU A 155 0.18 -12.08 -19.44
C LEU A 155 1.65 -11.85 -19.82
N LEU A 156 2.46 -12.92 -19.87
CA LEU A 156 3.90 -12.82 -20.13
C LEU A 156 4.20 -12.74 -21.62
N THR A 157 3.51 -13.48 -22.47
CA THR A 157 3.72 -13.51 -23.92
C THR A 157 2.40 -13.32 -24.68
N PRO A 158 1.70 -12.18 -24.51
CA PRO A 158 0.44 -11.92 -25.21
C PRO A 158 0.64 -11.88 -26.73
N ALA A 159 -0.39 -12.26 -27.48
CA ALA A 159 -0.51 -11.88 -28.88
C ALA A 159 -0.57 -10.34 -29.01
N PRO A 160 -0.13 -9.74 -30.14
CA PRO A 160 -0.06 -8.28 -30.26
C PRO A 160 -1.35 -7.55 -29.90
N ARG A 161 -2.51 -8.03 -30.37
CA ARG A 161 -3.83 -7.44 -30.03
C ARG A 161 -4.12 -7.47 -28.54
N THR A 162 -3.84 -8.58 -27.88
CA THR A 162 -4.01 -8.72 -26.43
C THR A 162 -3.04 -7.82 -25.67
N ALA A 163 -1.80 -7.68 -26.15
CA ALA A 163 -0.81 -6.79 -25.55
C ALA A 163 -1.25 -5.31 -25.62
N HIS A 164 -1.93 -4.90 -26.70
CA HIS A 164 -2.51 -3.55 -26.82
C HIS A 164 -3.54 -3.31 -25.72
N VAL A 165 -4.50 -4.24 -25.59
CA VAL A 165 -5.56 -4.15 -24.58
C VAL A 165 -4.97 -4.15 -23.16
N LEU A 166 -4.02 -5.03 -22.87
CA LEU A 166 -3.36 -5.07 -21.56
C LEU A 166 -2.57 -3.80 -21.26
N SER A 167 -1.86 -3.23 -22.25
CA SER A 167 -1.14 -1.97 -22.10
C SER A 167 -2.10 -0.81 -21.80
N LEU A 168 -3.19 -0.70 -22.56
CA LEU A 168 -4.21 0.33 -22.34
C LEU A 168 -4.87 0.18 -20.96
N ALA A 169 -5.22 -1.05 -20.57
CA ALA A 169 -5.79 -1.34 -19.26
C ALA A 169 -4.81 -0.97 -18.12
N ALA A 170 -3.51 -1.23 -18.31
CA ALA A 170 -2.48 -0.86 -17.34
C ALA A 170 -2.31 0.67 -17.22
N VAL A 171 -2.31 1.39 -18.34
CA VAL A 171 -2.30 2.86 -18.33
C VAL A 171 -3.54 3.39 -17.62
N ALA A 172 -4.73 2.90 -17.98
CA ALA A 172 -5.98 3.32 -17.35
C ALA A 172 -5.97 3.05 -15.84
N ALA A 173 -5.49 1.87 -15.41
CA ALA A 173 -5.35 1.54 -13.99
C ALA A 173 -4.36 2.46 -13.26
N ALA A 174 -3.20 2.73 -13.84
CA ALA A 174 -2.21 3.64 -13.23
C ALA A 174 -2.75 5.07 -13.12
N VAL A 175 -3.44 5.57 -14.15
CA VAL A 175 -4.12 6.88 -14.12
C VAL A 175 -5.22 6.90 -13.07
N ALA A 176 -6.03 5.84 -12.97
CA ALA A 176 -7.06 5.72 -11.95
C ALA A 176 -6.47 5.71 -10.53
N VAL A 177 -5.33 5.04 -10.30
CA VAL A 177 -4.62 5.07 -9.01
C VAL A 177 -4.13 6.48 -8.68
N MET A 178 -3.54 7.20 -9.64
CA MET A 178 -3.08 8.59 -9.43
C MET A 178 -4.26 9.53 -9.13
N ALA A 179 -5.34 9.45 -9.91
CA ALA A 179 -6.54 10.25 -9.72
C ALA A 179 -7.26 9.92 -8.39
N SER A 180 -7.35 8.63 -8.04
CA SER A 180 -7.89 8.20 -6.75
C SER A 180 -7.02 8.69 -5.61
N THR A 181 -5.69 8.66 -5.75
CA THR A 181 -4.80 9.22 -4.74
C THR A 181 -5.06 10.71 -4.52
N ALA A 182 -5.21 11.48 -5.60
CA ALA A 182 -5.58 12.88 -5.50
C ALA A 182 -6.94 13.10 -4.83
N ALA A 183 -7.94 12.29 -5.14
CA ALA A 183 -9.25 12.37 -4.50
C ALA A 183 -9.20 12.00 -3.01
N LEU A 184 -8.46 10.95 -2.64
CA LEU A 184 -8.33 10.44 -1.28
C LEU A 184 -7.50 11.35 -0.36
N LEU A 185 -6.62 12.18 -0.93
CA LEU A 185 -5.86 13.20 -0.19
C LEU A 185 -6.65 14.48 0.12
N ARG A 186 -7.89 14.62 -0.38
CA ARG A 186 -8.72 15.80 -0.05
C ARG A 186 -9.16 15.76 1.42
N PRO A 187 -9.24 16.91 2.10
CA PRO A 187 -9.85 16.98 3.44
C PRO A 187 -11.27 16.39 3.42
N SER A 188 -11.61 15.61 4.44
CA SER A 188 -12.98 15.13 4.64
C SER A 188 -13.35 15.23 6.10
N ILE A 189 -14.30 16.12 6.42
CA ILE A 189 -14.75 16.36 7.79
C ILE A 189 -16.24 16.01 7.89
N PRO A 190 -16.61 15.00 8.71
CA PRO A 190 -18.00 14.58 8.86
C PRO A 190 -18.83 15.66 9.57
N ARG A 191 -20.15 15.67 9.30
CA ARG A 191 -21.10 16.59 9.94
C ARG A 191 -21.40 16.11 11.37
N MET A 192 -20.59 16.55 12.31
CA MET A 192 -20.74 16.24 13.74
C MET A 192 -20.23 17.41 14.59
N GLY A 193 -20.63 17.43 15.87
CA GLY A 193 -20.01 18.33 16.85
C GLY A 193 -18.52 18.00 17.00
N LEU A 194 -17.67 19.01 16.91
CA LEU A 194 -16.22 18.87 17.06
C LEU A 194 -15.86 19.08 18.52
N TRP A 195 -15.13 18.14 19.11
CA TRP A 195 -14.65 18.18 20.49
C TRP A 195 -13.14 18.36 20.49
N GLY A 196 -12.66 19.34 21.26
CA GLY A 196 -11.26 19.44 21.59
C GLY A 196 -10.90 18.45 22.70
N GLN A 197 -9.80 17.72 22.51
CA GLN A 197 -9.26 16.79 23.50
C GLN A 197 -7.77 17.07 23.68
N TRP A 198 -7.38 17.37 24.90
CA TRP A 198 -6.03 17.70 25.32
C TRP A 198 -5.52 16.50 26.12
N MET A 199 -4.39 15.93 25.69
CA MET A 199 -3.74 14.81 26.36
C MET A 199 -4.69 13.64 26.72
N PRO A 200 -5.57 13.21 25.79
CA PRO A 200 -6.59 12.21 26.11
C PRO A 200 -5.95 10.85 26.46
N GLN A 201 -6.43 10.25 27.54
CA GLN A 201 -6.08 8.86 27.89
C GLN A 201 -6.99 7.90 27.11
N ARG A 202 -6.44 7.22 26.09
CA ARG A 202 -7.17 6.21 25.30
C ARG A 202 -6.29 5.00 25.09
N LEU A 203 -6.90 3.81 25.01
CA LEU A 203 -6.20 2.53 24.83
C LEU A 203 -5.26 2.50 23.60
N ALA A 204 -5.62 3.20 22.53
CA ALA A 204 -4.83 3.26 21.30
C ALA A 204 -3.53 4.08 21.45
N PHE A 205 -3.47 4.99 22.43
CA PHE A 205 -2.38 5.95 22.60
C PHE A 205 -1.66 5.75 23.93
N GLU A 206 -0.37 6.08 23.95
CA GLU A 206 0.34 6.23 25.21
C GLU A 206 -0.09 7.55 25.87
N PRO A 207 -0.29 7.60 27.21
CA PRO A 207 -0.58 8.85 27.90
C PRO A 207 0.56 9.86 27.70
N TYR A 208 0.21 11.07 27.27
CA TYR A 208 1.17 12.15 27.20
C TYR A 208 1.43 12.73 28.59
N SER A 209 2.70 12.87 28.97
CA SER A 209 3.12 13.29 30.32
C SER A 209 3.40 14.79 30.47
N GLY A 210 3.34 15.55 29.37
CA GLY A 210 3.45 17.01 29.40
C GLY A 210 2.14 17.71 29.77
N THR A 211 2.05 19.01 29.52
CA THR A 211 0.85 19.83 29.79
C THR A 211 0.51 20.71 28.59
N VAL A 212 -0.76 20.80 28.20
CA VAL A 212 -1.23 21.72 27.15
C VAL A 212 -1.78 22.98 27.82
N HIS A 213 -1.33 24.15 27.36
CA HIS A 213 -1.71 25.46 27.87
C HIS A 213 -2.71 26.17 26.96
N ASP A 214 -2.53 26.05 25.65
CA ASP A 214 -3.41 26.64 24.64
C ASP A 214 -3.51 25.71 23.42
N PHE A 215 -4.69 25.66 22.81
CA PHE A 215 -4.92 24.93 21.56
C PHE A 215 -5.91 25.71 20.70
N ARG A 216 -5.45 26.11 19.53
CA ARG A 216 -6.25 26.85 18.54
C ARG A 216 -6.15 26.19 17.19
N ILE A 217 -7.21 26.28 16.41
CA ILE A 217 -7.16 26.01 14.97
C ILE A 217 -7.58 27.31 14.29
N ASP A 218 -6.68 27.82 13.48
CA ASP A 218 -6.74 29.15 12.90
C ASP A 218 -6.96 30.20 14.01
N ASN A 219 -8.10 30.90 14.03
CA ASN A 219 -8.41 31.87 15.07
C ASN A 219 -9.44 31.35 16.10
N ILE A 220 -9.78 30.07 16.06
CA ILE A 220 -10.79 29.45 16.91
C ILE A 220 -10.13 28.74 18.08
N LEU A 221 -10.49 29.12 19.30
CA LEU A 221 -10.08 28.40 20.51
C LEU A 221 -10.74 27.02 20.54
N VAL A 222 -9.94 25.99 20.78
CA VAL A 222 -10.38 24.60 20.85
C VAL A 222 -10.32 24.13 22.31
N PRO A 223 -11.40 24.31 23.10
CA PRO A 223 -11.40 23.96 24.51
C PRO A 223 -11.44 22.43 24.71
N TYR A 224 -11.17 21.96 25.93
CA TYR A 224 -11.32 20.55 26.33
C TYR A 224 -12.81 20.11 26.46
N GLN A 225 -13.61 20.37 25.44
CA GLN A 225 -15.04 20.09 25.38
C GLN A 225 -15.54 20.30 23.95
N LEU A 226 -16.85 20.33 23.75
CA LEU A 226 -17.47 20.71 22.48
C LEU A 226 -17.00 22.12 22.08
N VAL A 227 -16.47 22.24 20.86
CA VAL A 227 -16.07 23.52 20.27
C VAL A 227 -17.33 24.31 19.94
N PRO A 228 -17.56 25.50 20.55
CA PRO A 228 -18.78 26.28 20.32
C PRO A 228 -19.01 26.61 18.84
N GLU A 229 -17.91 26.89 18.11
CA GLU A 229 -17.91 27.23 16.69
C GLU A 229 -17.62 26.00 15.80
N SER A 230 -18.09 24.80 16.19
CA SER A 230 -17.82 23.54 15.46
C SER A 230 -18.11 23.62 13.95
N GLU A 231 -19.20 24.27 13.56
CA GLU A 231 -19.61 24.38 12.16
C GLU A 231 -18.67 25.30 11.36
N ARG A 232 -18.25 26.42 11.93
CA ARG A 232 -17.27 27.33 11.33
C ARG A 232 -15.90 26.66 11.24
N LEU A 233 -15.44 26.03 12.33
CA LEU A 233 -14.19 25.26 12.34
C LEU A 233 -14.20 24.17 11.27
N ARG A 234 -15.33 23.48 11.08
CA ARG A 234 -15.48 22.49 10.02
C ARG A 234 -15.34 23.09 8.62
N GLN A 235 -15.88 24.28 8.38
CA GLN A 235 -15.75 24.98 7.09
C GLN A 235 -14.28 25.35 6.83
N GLU A 236 -13.61 25.95 7.82
CA GLU A 236 -12.18 26.30 7.73
C GLU A 236 -11.31 25.06 7.45
N LEU A 237 -11.60 23.92 8.08
CA LEU A 237 -10.92 22.65 7.81
C LEU A 237 -11.17 22.09 6.39
N LEU A 238 -12.36 22.33 5.81
CA LEU A 238 -12.73 21.85 4.48
C LEU A 238 -12.15 22.72 3.36
N ASP A 239 -11.87 23.99 3.64
CA ASP A 239 -11.27 24.93 2.68
C ASP A 239 -9.83 24.54 2.29
N GLY A 240 -9.23 23.59 3.02
CA GLY A 240 -7.92 23.01 2.71
C GLY A 240 -6.74 23.88 3.14
N THR A 241 -7.01 24.95 3.89
CA THR A 241 -6.03 25.72 4.64
C THR A 241 -6.38 25.64 6.11
N THR A 242 -5.49 25.07 6.92
CA THR A 242 -5.71 24.89 8.35
C THR A 242 -4.39 25.11 9.07
N ALA A 243 -4.41 25.91 10.14
CA ALA A 243 -3.28 26.12 11.02
C ALA A 243 -3.63 25.77 12.47
N ALA A 244 -3.23 24.59 12.93
CA ALA A 244 -3.36 24.21 14.34
C ALA A 244 -2.15 24.72 15.14
N HIS A 245 -2.41 25.56 16.14
CA HIS A 245 -1.42 26.10 17.07
C HIS A 245 -1.60 25.47 18.46
N VAL A 246 -0.52 24.97 19.05
CA VAL A 246 -0.51 24.39 20.39
C VAL A 246 0.64 24.98 21.20
N ASP A 247 0.33 25.54 22.38
CA ASP A 247 1.30 25.91 23.41
C ASP A 247 1.27 24.83 24.50
N PHE A 248 2.42 24.23 24.78
CA PHE A 248 2.51 23.09 25.69
C PHE A 248 3.88 23.00 26.37
N THR A 249 3.94 22.33 27.52
CA THR A 249 5.18 21.88 28.13
C THR A 249 5.46 20.45 27.66
N SER A 250 6.68 20.19 27.17
CA SER A 250 7.10 18.87 26.71
C SER A 250 7.12 17.85 27.86
N GLY A 251 6.64 16.64 27.59
CA GLY A 251 6.69 15.51 28.53
C GLY A 251 7.94 14.64 28.35
N ALA A 252 7.96 13.48 29.03
CA ALA A 252 8.87 12.39 28.69
C ALA A 252 8.55 11.83 27.29
N GLN A 253 9.60 11.35 26.59
CA GLN A 253 9.48 10.83 25.23
C GLN A 253 8.69 9.51 25.20
N PRO A 254 7.49 9.47 24.60
CA PRO A 254 6.67 8.28 24.59
C PRO A 254 7.23 7.24 23.60
N GLN A 255 7.08 5.94 23.91
CA GLN A 255 7.55 4.86 23.03
C GLN A 255 6.57 4.58 21.89
N ARG A 256 5.27 4.81 22.14
CA ARG A 256 4.18 4.76 21.16
C ARG A 256 3.65 6.18 20.89
N LEU A 257 2.74 6.29 19.92
CA LEU A 257 2.08 7.55 19.63
C LEU A 257 1.28 8.02 20.86
N ALA A 258 1.61 9.21 21.36
CA ALA A 258 0.87 9.92 22.41
C ALA A 258 0.21 11.17 21.82
N VAL A 259 -1.01 11.48 22.24
CA VAL A 259 -1.75 12.65 21.73
C VAL A 259 -1.45 13.85 22.61
N ILE A 260 -0.95 14.95 22.03
CA ILE A 260 -0.78 16.23 22.72
C ILE A 260 -2.13 16.95 22.68
N ALA A 261 -2.63 17.20 21.48
CA ALA A 261 -3.91 17.85 21.24
C ALA A 261 -4.60 17.28 20.00
N ARG A 262 -5.92 17.14 20.03
CA ARG A 262 -6.70 16.69 18.87
C ARG A 262 -8.09 17.33 18.82
N VAL A 263 -8.64 17.37 17.63
CA VAL A 263 -10.06 17.67 17.36
C VAL A 263 -10.72 16.48 16.72
N GLY A 264 -11.94 16.17 17.14
CA GLY A 264 -12.76 15.12 16.56
C GLY A 264 -13.98 14.80 17.40
N SER A 265 -14.52 13.60 17.28
CA SER A 265 -15.56 13.07 18.18
C SER A 265 -14.99 11.99 19.11
N SER A 266 -15.86 11.32 19.86
CA SER A 266 -15.51 10.14 20.65
C SER A 266 -14.90 9.03 19.78
N VAL A 267 -15.37 8.89 18.54
CA VAL A 267 -14.97 7.81 17.62
C VAL A 267 -14.04 8.29 16.50
N GLN A 268 -14.27 9.48 15.96
CA GLN A 268 -13.57 9.94 14.76
C GLN A 268 -12.54 11.01 15.10
N GLU A 269 -11.36 10.89 14.51
CA GLU A 269 -10.35 11.93 14.55
C GLU A 269 -10.45 12.82 13.30
N VAL A 270 -10.31 14.13 13.50
CA VAL A 270 -10.32 15.15 12.45
C VAL A 270 -8.92 15.75 12.28
N LEU A 271 -8.28 16.13 13.37
CA LEU A 271 -6.93 16.69 13.38
C LEU A 271 -6.23 16.24 14.66
N MET A 272 -4.93 15.93 14.57
CA MET A 272 -4.13 15.54 15.73
C MET A 272 -2.71 16.06 15.63
N ILE A 273 -2.24 16.64 16.73
CA ILE A 273 -0.84 16.88 17.04
C ILE A 273 -0.45 15.92 18.16
N GLY A 274 0.58 15.10 17.92
CA GLY A 274 1.04 14.06 18.82
C GLY A 274 2.56 14.04 19.01
N ALA A 275 3.01 13.21 19.93
CA ALA A 275 4.40 12.91 20.20
C ALA A 275 4.66 11.42 19.90
N TRP A 276 5.78 11.12 19.25
CA TRP A 276 6.26 9.75 19.07
C TRP A 276 7.78 9.75 19.17
N ARG A 277 8.32 9.12 20.22
CA ARG A 277 9.73 9.23 20.62
C ARG A 277 10.09 10.71 20.81
N ASP A 278 11.09 11.19 20.10
CA ASP A 278 11.56 12.57 20.07
C ASP A 278 10.88 13.40 18.96
N ALA A 279 9.92 12.84 18.22
CA ALA A 279 9.29 13.51 17.09
C ALA A 279 7.91 14.09 17.43
N LEU A 280 7.64 15.29 16.92
CA LEU A 280 6.28 15.84 16.85
C LEU A 280 5.59 15.31 15.59
N VAL A 281 4.39 14.74 15.74
CA VAL A 281 3.61 14.13 14.66
C VAL A 281 2.37 14.97 14.39
N PHE A 282 2.08 15.21 13.11
CA PHE A 282 0.84 15.84 12.67
C PHE A 282 0.10 14.95 11.68
N ARG A 283 -1.21 14.84 11.87
CA ARG A 283 -2.12 14.23 10.88
C ARG A 283 -3.46 14.94 10.88
N THR A 284 -4.09 14.91 9.72
CA THR A 284 -5.45 15.43 9.50
C THR A 284 -6.27 14.38 8.77
N ARG A 285 -7.59 14.43 8.96
CA ARG A 285 -8.54 13.51 8.35
C ARG A 285 -8.70 13.85 6.86
N LEU A 286 -8.50 12.85 6.04
CA LEU A 286 -8.67 12.93 4.59
C LEU A 286 -9.79 12.00 4.13
N ALA A 287 -10.24 12.17 2.90
CA ALA A 287 -11.21 11.28 2.26
C ALA A 287 -10.77 9.80 2.29
N ALA A 288 -9.46 9.51 2.32
CA ALA A 288 -8.92 8.17 2.60
C ALA A 288 -9.60 7.48 3.80
N LYS A 289 -9.86 8.23 4.87
CA LYS A 289 -10.45 7.69 6.09
C LYS A 289 -11.92 7.28 5.92
N ASP A 290 -12.65 7.90 4.98
CA ASP A 290 -14.03 7.50 4.66
C ASP A 290 -14.10 6.14 3.96
N TRP A 291 -12.99 5.73 3.33
CA TRP A 291 -12.83 4.42 2.70
C TRP A 291 -12.17 3.40 3.63
N GLY A 292 -12.01 3.73 4.91
CA GLY A 292 -11.30 2.88 5.88
C GLY A 292 -9.83 2.67 5.49
N LEU A 293 -9.23 3.61 4.78
CA LEU A 293 -7.80 3.61 4.45
C LEU A 293 -7.01 4.42 5.48
N ARG A 294 -5.70 4.17 5.58
CA ARG A 294 -4.84 4.99 6.43
C ARG A 294 -4.70 6.40 5.87
N THR A 295 -4.63 7.37 6.77
CA THR A 295 -4.25 8.75 6.43
C THR A 295 -2.74 8.92 6.64
N PRO A 296 -2.00 9.49 5.68
CA PRO A 296 -0.61 9.84 5.87
C PRO A 296 -0.43 10.78 7.06
N MET A 297 0.72 10.70 7.72
CA MET A 297 1.11 11.63 8.77
C MET A 297 2.51 12.14 8.51
N ILE A 298 2.80 13.35 8.96
CA ILE A 298 4.15 13.92 8.93
C ILE A 298 4.75 13.91 10.33
N ALA A 299 6.07 13.72 10.42
CA ALA A 299 6.80 13.83 11.68
C ALA A 299 7.95 14.81 11.56
N LEU A 300 8.26 15.48 12.67
CA LEU A 300 9.41 16.34 12.89
C LEU A 300 10.34 15.65 13.89
N PRO A 301 11.28 14.81 13.45
CA PRO A 301 12.27 14.18 14.33
C PRO A 301 13.08 15.23 15.11
N GLY A 302 13.45 14.92 16.35
CA GLY A 302 14.18 15.83 17.24
C GLY A 302 13.39 17.02 17.79
N ALA A 303 12.13 17.23 17.35
CA ALA A 303 11.32 18.36 17.80
C ALA A 303 10.95 18.31 19.29
N LEU A 304 11.02 17.13 19.92
CA LEU A 304 10.70 16.89 21.33
C LEU A 304 11.89 16.25 22.07
N ALA A 305 13.11 16.65 21.70
CA ALA A 305 14.32 16.13 22.34
C ALA A 305 14.40 16.48 23.84
N ASP A 306 13.93 17.69 24.22
CA ASP A 306 13.95 18.19 25.58
C ASP A 306 12.61 17.95 26.30
N SER A 307 12.66 17.48 27.55
CA SER A 307 11.48 17.30 28.42
C SER A 307 11.34 18.42 29.44
N GLY A 308 10.13 18.81 29.80
CA GLY A 308 9.85 19.83 30.81
C GLY A 308 10.02 21.27 30.32
N VAL A 309 10.15 21.48 29.01
CA VAL A 309 10.38 22.79 28.39
C VAL A 309 9.08 23.28 27.75
N ARG A 310 8.79 24.59 27.87
CA ARG A 310 7.65 25.19 27.18
C ARG A 310 7.97 25.33 25.69
N MET A 311 7.04 24.89 24.86
CA MET A 311 7.17 24.82 23.41
C MET A 311 5.90 25.31 22.74
N THR A 312 6.06 25.76 21.51
CA THR A 312 4.93 26.04 20.61
C THR A 312 5.05 25.14 19.39
N ALA A 313 3.93 24.62 18.92
CA ALA A 313 3.84 23.86 17.68
C ALA A 313 2.75 24.43 16.79
N ASP A 314 3.11 24.66 15.53
CA ASP A 314 2.20 25.08 14.46
C ASP A 314 2.19 23.99 13.40
N ALA A 315 1.04 23.35 13.16
CA ALA A 315 0.93 22.27 12.19
C ALA A 315 -0.39 22.33 11.44
N GLY A 316 -0.39 21.91 10.18
CA GLY A 316 -1.52 22.22 9.34
C GLY A 316 -1.41 21.75 7.90
N VAL A 317 -2.37 22.20 7.10
CA VAL A 317 -2.34 22.09 5.64
C VAL A 317 -2.34 23.51 5.07
N ARG A 318 -1.42 23.80 4.16
CA ARG A 318 -1.37 25.08 3.44
C ARG A 318 -0.91 24.80 2.01
N ASN A 319 -1.59 25.39 1.03
CA ASN A 319 -1.24 25.26 -0.39
C ASN A 319 -1.11 23.79 -0.84
N GLN A 320 -1.97 22.88 -0.35
CA GLN A 320 -1.90 21.43 -0.60
C GLN A 320 -0.57 20.80 -0.15
N ARG A 321 -0.04 21.27 0.98
CA ARG A 321 1.15 20.74 1.62
C ARG A 321 0.86 20.61 3.10
N TRP A 322 1.24 19.48 3.70
CA TRP A 322 1.29 19.41 5.15
C TRP A 322 2.50 20.20 5.62
N TYR A 323 2.32 21.01 6.65
CA TYR A 323 3.44 21.65 7.32
C TYR A 323 3.34 21.39 8.82
N ALA A 324 4.49 21.34 9.47
CA ALA A 324 4.57 21.41 10.91
C ALA A 324 5.86 22.14 11.30
N THR A 325 5.79 22.89 12.37
CA THR A 325 6.89 23.68 12.93
C THR A 325 6.79 23.62 14.44
N THR A 326 7.93 23.47 15.11
CA THR A 326 8.03 23.60 16.55
C THR A 326 9.05 24.68 16.89
N LYS A 327 8.82 25.37 18.00
CA LYS A 327 9.75 26.34 18.58
C LYS A 327 9.88 26.04 20.07
N GLY A 328 11.11 25.74 20.49
CA GLY A 328 11.47 25.43 21.87
C GLY A 328 12.89 25.90 22.23
N ALA A 329 13.45 25.36 23.31
CA ALA A 329 14.79 25.72 23.77
C ALA A 329 15.90 25.32 22.77
N SER A 330 15.72 24.19 22.08
CA SER A 330 16.64 23.66 21.06
C SER A 330 16.54 24.38 19.69
N GLY A 331 15.66 25.37 19.57
CA GLY A 331 15.49 26.18 18.35
C GLY A 331 14.17 25.92 17.64
N VAL A 332 14.17 26.20 16.33
CA VAL A 332 13.00 26.01 15.46
C VAL A 332 13.24 24.80 14.56
N VAL A 333 12.36 23.81 14.62
CA VAL A 333 12.35 22.66 13.72
C VAL A 333 11.12 22.79 12.83
N ALA A 334 11.29 22.78 11.53
CA ALA A 334 10.19 22.94 10.58
C ALA A 334 10.27 21.86 9.50
N ARG A 335 9.10 21.45 9.02
CA ARG A 335 8.98 20.51 7.92
C ARG A 335 7.74 20.77 7.09
N ASP A 336 7.90 20.55 5.79
CA ASP A 336 6.85 20.70 4.81
C ASP A 336 6.88 19.49 3.86
N VAL A 337 5.73 18.85 3.66
CA VAL A 337 5.55 17.71 2.76
C VAL A 337 4.42 18.02 1.77
N PRO A 338 4.70 18.07 0.46
CA PRO A 338 3.67 18.32 -0.54
C PRO A 338 2.72 17.14 -0.68
N PHE A 339 1.45 17.42 -1.01
CA PHE A 339 0.55 16.39 -1.49
C PHE A 339 1.05 15.92 -2.85
N SER A 340 1.07 14.60 -3.04
CA SER A 340 1.51 13.98 -4.29
C SER A 340 0.66 12.76 -4.61
N VAL A 341 0.38 12.58 -5.90
CA VAL A 341 -0.28 11.38 -6.44
C VAL A 341 0.57 10.11 -6.26
N ALA A 342 1.87 10.27 -5.98
CA ALA A 342 2.78 9.16 -5.71
C ALA A 342 2.63 8.61 -4.29
N LEU A 343 1.92 9.28 -3.38
CA LEU A 343 1.70 8.84 -1.99
C LEU A 343 0.66 7.71 -1.85
N GLY A 344 0.08 7.22 -2.94
CA GLY A 344 -1.00 6.22 -2.91
C GLY A 344 -0.64 4.93 -2.14
N TRP A 345 0.65 4.55 -2.09
CA TRP A 345 1.11 3.40 -1.31
C TRP A 345 0.90 3.54 0.20
N THR A 346 0.88 4.75 0.73
CA THR A 346 0.77 5.03 2.17
C THR A 346 -0.58 4.62 2.75
N PHE A 347 -1.63 4.63 1.92
CA PHE A 347 -3.00 4.28 2.30
C PHE A 347 -3.17 2.81 2.71
N PHE A 348 -2.28 1.94 2.22
CA PHE A 348 -2.39 0.49 2.36
C PHE A 348 -1.40 -0.10 3.36
N LEU A 349 -0.62 0.75 4.05
CA LEU A 349 0.34 0.25 5.03
C LEU A 349 -0.40 -0.34 6.24
N PRO A 350 0.06 -1.48 6.79
CA PRO A 350 -0.55 -2.07 7.97
C PRO A 350 -0.17 -1.33 9.27
N PHE A 351 0.74 -0.36 9.22
CA PHE A 351 1.26 0.39 10.37
C PHE A 351 1.26 1.89 10.12
N ASP A 352 1.32 2.65 11.21
CA ASP A 352 1.53 4.10 11.14
C ASP A 352 2.95 4.39 10.65
N HIS A 353 3.05 5.10 9.52
CA HIS A 353 4.30 5.43 8.87
C HIS A 353 4.41 6.95 8.71
N PRO A 354 5.22 7.63 9.52
CA PRO A 354 5.38 9.05 9.40
C PRO A 354 6.29 9.34 8.20
N LEU A 355 5.80 10.18 7.30
CA LEU A 355 6.50 10.48 6.06
C LEU A 355 7.87 11.09 6.38
N SER A 356 8.94 10.51 5.83
CA SER A 356 10.34 10.90 5.92
C SER A 356 10.84 11.38 4.54
N ASP A 357 11.98 12.09 4.48
CA ASP A 357 12.51 12.55 3.19
C ASP A 357 13.02 11.38 2.33
N ALA A 358 13.34 10.26 2.95
CA ALA A 358 13.68 9.02 2.26
C ALA A 358 12.49 8.43 1.49
N ASP A 359 11.25 8.75 1.89
CA ASP A 359 10.04 8.17 1.31
C ASP A 359 9.74 8.66 -0.11
N ARG A 360 10.46 9.69 -0.57
CA ARG A 360 10.48 10.07 -1.99
C ARG A 360 10.93 8.91 -2.89
N TRP A 361 11.79 8.01 -2.37
CA TRP A 361 12.23 6.83 -3.10
C TRP A 361 11.19 5.71 -3.12
N TYR A 362 10.43 5.53 -2.03
CA TYR A 362 9.28 4.60 -2.05
C TYR A 362 8.20 5.08 -3.02
N SER A 363 7.96 6.39 -3.08
CA SER A 363 7.04 7.01 -4.04
C SER A 363 7.52 6.86 -5.49
N ALA A 364 8.84 6.99 -5.73
CA ALA A 364 9.44 6.70 -7.04
C ALA A 364 9.29 5.20 -7.43
N LEU A 365 9.55 4.29 -6.49
CA LEU A 365 9.39 2.85 -6.71
C LEU A 365 7.93 2.48 -6.97
N TRP A 366 6.99 3.11 -6.27
CA TRP A 366 5.56 2.95 -6.48
C TRP A 366 5.16 3.35 -7.92
N LEU A 367 5.60 4.51 -8.39
CA LEU A 367 5.35 4.93 -9.77
C LEU A 367 6.05 4.03 -10.80
N ALA A 368 7.25 3.53 -10.50
CA ALA A 368 7.93 2.55 -11.34
C ALA A 368 7.11 1.26 -11.48
N ALA A 369 6.54 0.77 -10.36
CA ALA A 369 5.68 -0.41 -10.34
C ALA A 369 4.39 -0.21 -11.14
N LEU A 370 3.78 0.98 -11.08
CA LEU A 370 2.58 1.31 -11.87
C LEU A 370 2.89 1.44 -13.37
N ALA A 371 4.03 2.01 -13.74
CA ALA A 371 4.42 2.22 -15.14
C ALA A 371 4.88 0.93 -15.84
N PHE A 372 5.50 0.01 -15.09
CA PHE A 372 6.13 -1.18 -15.64
C PHE A 372 5.20 -2.05 -16.51
N PRO A 373 3.98 -2.42 -16.07
CA PRO A 373 3.10 -3.29 -16.88
C PRO A 373 2.65 -2.62 -18.17
N ALA A 374 2.33 -1.32 -18.12
CA ALA A 374 1.93 -0.53 -19.29
C ALA A 374 3.02 -0.54 -20.36
N ALA A 375 4.26 -0.27 -19.95
CA ALA A 375 5.41 -0.26 -20.83
C ALA A 375 5.79 -1.67 -21.33
N TYR A 376 5.73 -2.68 -20.46
CA TYR A 376 5.98 -4.07 -20.83
C TYR A 376 5.04 -4.53 -21.95
N TRP A 377 3.73 -4.35 -21.75
CA TRP A 377 2.74 -4.75 -22.75
C TRP A 377 2.76 -3.83 -23.98
N GLY A 378 3.06 -2.54 -23.84
CA GLY A 378 3.22 -1.61 -24.97
C GLY A 378 4.42 -1.94 -25.87
N ALA A 379 5.50 -2.46 -25.29
CA ALA A 379 6.65 -2.97 -26.04
C ALA A 379 6.31 -4.30 -26.76
N ARG A 380 5.57 -5.20 -26.10
CA ARG A 380 5.08 -6.45 -26.72
C ARG A 380 4.14 -6.21 -27.90
N ALA A 381 3.25 -5.23 -27.74
CA ALA A 381 2.32 -4.73 -28.72
C ALA A 381 2.98 -4.29 -30.04
N SER A 382 4.23 -3.84 -29.97
CA SER A 382 4.97 -3.26 -31.09
C SER A 382 5.79 -4.28 -31.90
N ARG A 383 5.88 -5.55 -31.45
CA ARG A 383 6.60 -6.60 -32.19
C ARG A 383 5.79 -7.09 -33.40
N ARG A 384 6.21 -6.73 -34.62
CA ARG A 384 5.77 -7.34 -35.89
C ARG A 384 6.98 -7.98 -36.59
N GLY A 385 7.07 -9.31 -36.59
CA GLY A 385 8.18 -10.06 -37.22
C GLY A 385 9.51 -9.99 -36.45
N ASP A 386 10.61 -10.32 -37.15
CA ASP A 386 11.98 -10.33 -36.59
C ASP A 386 12.66 -8.95 -36.60
N ALA A 387 12.15 -7.99 -37.39
CA ALA A 387 12.68 -6.64 -37.45
C ALA A 387 12.03 -5.74 -36.39
N TRP A 388 12.79 -5.44 -35.33
CA TRP A 388 12.40 -4.44 -34.34
C TRP A 388 12.52 -3.04 -34.95
N ILE A 389 11.42 -2.48 -35.43
CA ILE A 389 11.38 -1.08 -35.80
C ILE A 389 11.32 -0.28 -34.49
N TRP A 390 12.38 0.46 -34.18
CA TRP A 390 12.47 1.35 -33.01
C TRP A 390 11.36 2.41 -32.96
N SER A 391 10.55 2.56 -34.00
CA SER A 391 9.29 3.31 -34.01
C SER A 391 8.16 2.55 -33.28
N GLY A 392 8.44 2.06 -32.07
CA GLY A 392 7.48 1.39 -31.18
C GLY A 392 6.43 2.37 -30.66
N THR A 393 5.52 2.78 -31.54
CA THR A 393 4.49 3.80 -31.30
C THR A 393 3.72 3.55 -30.00
N TRP A 394 3.43 2.30 -29.67
CA TRP A 394 2.63 1.96 -28.49
C TRP A 394 3.37 2.06 -27.16
N TRP A 395 4.64 1.68 -27.11
CA TRP A 395 5.44 1.87 -25.89
C TRP A 395 5.61 3.36 -25.59
N SER A 396 6.02 4.14 -26.60
CA SER A 396 6.17 5.59 -26.45
C SER A 396 4.86 6.26 -26.10
N LEU A 397 3.74 5.87 -26.72
CA LEU A 397 2.42 6.41 -26.38
C LEU A 397 2.02 6.10 -24.94
N ALA A 398 2.24 4.87 -24.45
CA ALA A 398 1.97 4.52 -23.06
C ALA A 398 2.79 5.38 -22.08
N VAL A 399 4.08 5.58 -22.35
CA VAL A 399 4.96 6.44 -21.53
C VAL A 399 4.49 7.89 -21.56
N VAL A 400 4.14 8.43 -22.74
CA VAL A 400 3.64 9.80 -22.89
C VAL A 400 2.32 10.00 -22.15
N MET A 401 1.39 9.04 -22.22
CA MET A 401 0.13 9.11 -21.48
C MET A 401 0.33 9.11 -19.96
N LEU A 402 1.23 8.25 -19.45
CA LEU A 402 1.56 8.22 -18.03
C LEU A 402 2.29 9.49 -17.57
N ALA A 403 3.21 10.01 -18.39
CA ALA A 403 3.89 11.27 -18.14
C ALA A 403 2.89 12.44 -18.11
N ALA A 404 1.98 12.49 -19.08
CA ALA A 404 0.91 13.48 -19.13
C ALA A 404 0.01 13.38 -17.89
N ALA A 405 -0.35 12.18 -17.45
CA ALA A 405 -1.14 12.00 -16.23
C ALA A 405 -0.38 12.42 -14.96
N LEU A 406 0.92 12.11 -14.84
CA LEU A 406 1.75 12.54 -13.72
C LEU A 406 1.89 14.08 -13.65
N GLY A 407 1.85 14.78 -14.79
CA GLY A 407 1.81 16.24 -14.82
C GLY A 407 0.41 16.83 -14.60
N LEU A 408 -0.61 16.27 -15.27
CA LEU A 408 -1.96 16.83 -15.34
C LEU A 408 -2.79 16.54 -14.08
N VAL A 409 -2.71 15.34 -13.50
CA VAL A 409 -3.53 14.98 -12.33
C VAL A 409 -3.18 15.87 -11.12
N PRO A 410 -1.91 16.07 -10.74
CA PRO A 410 -1.56 17.02 -9.69
C PRO A 410 -2.03 18.45 -10.00
N HIS A 411 -1.90 18.89 -11.25
CA HIS A 411 -2.36 20.22 -11.66
C HIS A 411 -3.87 20.40 -11.49
N LEU A 412 -4.68 19.44 -11.93
CA LEU A 412 -6.14 19.44 -11.76
C LEU A 412 -6.57 19.30 -10.29
N ALA A 413 -5.73 18.71 -9.45
CA ALA A 413 -5.95 18.60 -8.01
C ALA A 413 -5.39 19.80 -7.20
N HIS A 414 -4.79 20.79 -7.87
CA HIS A 414 -4.06 21.90 -7.25
C HIS A 414 -2.90 21.49 -6.33
N PHE A 415 -2.30 20.33 -6.57
CA PHE A 415 -1.16 19.83 -5.81
C PHE A 415 0.16 20.43 -6.32
N ALA A 416 1.24 20.20 -5.57
CA ALA A 416 2.58 20.54 -6.03
C ALA A 416 2.93 19.75 -7.32
N PRO A 417 3.73 20.32 -8.23
CA PRO A 417 4.25 19.59 -9.37
C PRO A 417 5.00 18.34 -8.94
N ALA A 418 4.90 17.28 -9.76
CA ALA A 418 5.57 16.02 -9.49
C ALA A 418 7.10 16.22 -9.31
N ALA A 419 7.65 15.62 -8.26
CA ALA A 419 9.05 15.77 -7.91
C ALA A 419 9.97 15.06 -8.90
N GLY A 420 11.24 15.46 -8.99
CA GLY A 420 12.22 14.82 -9.89
C GLY A 420 12.37 13.31 -9.66
N SER A 421 12.26 12.85 -8.40
CA SER A 421 12.28 11.41 -8.08
C SER A 421 11.06 10.66 -8.62
N GLU A 422 9.90 11.30 -8.71
CA GLU A 422 8.67 10.70 -9.25
C GLU A 422 8.78 10.49 -10.77
N TRP A 423 9.30 11.49 -11.49
CA TRP A 423 9.65 11.36 -12.90
C TRP A 423 10.69 10.27 -13.15
N LEU A 424 11.72 10.19 -12.31
CA LEU A 424 12.73 9.13 -12.37
C LEU A 424 12.11 7.75 -12.14
N GLY A 425 11.16 7.63 -11.19
CA GLY A 425 10.40 6.40 -10.95
C GLY A 425 9.60 5.96 -12.17
N LEU A 426 8.82 6.88 -12.75
CA LEU A 426 8.05 6.65 -13.98
C LEU A 426 8.95 6.18 -15.13
N LEU A 427 10.08 6.87 -15.36
CA LEU A 427 11.05 6.53 -16.40
C LEU A 427 11.66 5.15 -16.16
N THR A 428 12.09 4.87 -14.93
CA THR A 428 12.71 3.59 -14.55
C THR A 428 11.76 2.43 -14.77
N GLY A 429 10.50 2.55 -14.33
CA GLY A 429 9.46 1.55 -14.58
C GLY A 429 9.20 1.33 -16.07
N SER A 430 9.14 2.43 -16.83
CA SER A 430 8.90 2.40 -18.28
C SER A 430 10.02 1.73 -19.07
N VAL A 431 11.27 2.08 -18.76
CA VAL A 431 12.46 1.47 -19.39
C VAL A 431 12.59 0.00 -18.96
N GLY A 432 12.41 -0.28 -17.67
CA GLY A 432 12.45 -1.65 -17.13
C GLY A 432 11.41 -2.56 -17.78
N GLY A 433 10.17 -2.08 -17.95
CA GLY A 433 9.11 -2.82 -18.62
C GLY A 433 9.44 -3.10 -20.09
N GLY A 434 9.89 -2.07 -20.82
CA GLY A 434 10.32 -2.23 -22.22
C GLY A 434 11.48 -3.22 -22.38
N TRP A 435 12.49 -3.13 -21.50
CA TRP A 435 13.64 -4.04 -21.49
C TRP A 435 13.25 -5.48 -21.16
N ALA A 436 12.37 -5.70 -20.17
CA ALA A 436 11.88 -7.03 -19.82
C ALA A 436 11.11 -7.68 -20.99
N ALA A 437 10.30 -6.90 -21.72
CA ALA A 437 9.59 -7.38 -22.91
C ALA A 437 10.54 -7.85 -24.02
N LEU A 438 11.74 -7.27 -24.10
CA LEU A 438 12.78 -7.69 -25.04
C LEU A 438 13.35 -9.07 -24.69
N ARG A 439 13.62 -9.31 -23.41
CA ARG A 439 14.31 -10.50 -22.90
C ARG A 439 13.45 -11.75 -22.88
N VAL A 440 12.16 -11.62 -22.63
CA VAL A 440 11.27 -12.78 -22.50
C VAL A 440 10.85 -13.26 -23.91
N THR A 441 11.30 -14.44 -24.33
CA THR A 441 10.99 -14.98 -25.67
C THR A 441 9.89 -16.05 -25.62
N PRO A 442 9.11 -16.24 -26.70
CA PRO A 442 8.12 -17.32 -26.75
C PRO A 442 8.74 -18.71 -26.58
N ARG A 443 10.00 -18.88 -26.99
CA ARG A 443 10.74 -20.15 -26.90
C ARG A 443 10.91 -20.63 -25.45
N ASP A 444 10.96 -19.71 -24.49
CA ASP A 444 11.08 -20.03 -23.06
C ASP A 444 9.89 -20.83 -22.53
N PHE A 445 8.70 -20.70 -23.15
CA PHE A 445 7.47 -21.34 -22.70
C PHE A 445 7.06 -22.58 -23.49
N ALA A 446 7.59 -22.76 -24.71
CA ALA A 446 7.28 -23.92 -25.55
C ALA A 446 7.81 -25.24 -24.94
N ALA A 447 8.95 -25.19 -24.25
CA ALA A 447 9.62 -26.35 -23.64
C ALA A 447 8.88 -26.98 -22.44
N HIS A 448 7.77 -26.38 -21.98
CA HIS A 448 7.03 -26.82 -20.78
C HIS A 448 5.58 -27.29 -21.08
N SER A 449 5.19 -27.36 -22.35
CA SER A 449 3.84 -27.76 -22.79
C SER A 449 3.75 -29.12 -23.49
N ALA A 450 4.90 -29.75 -23.77
CA ALA A 450 4.99 -31.15 -24.18
C ALA A 450 5.37 -31.98 -22.96
#